data_AF-A0A3A3H249-F1
#
_entry.id   AF-A0A3A3H249-F1
#
_cell.length_a   1.000
_cell.length_b   1.000
_cell.length_c   1.000
_cell.angle_alpha   90.00
_cell.angle_beta   90.00
_cell.angle_gamma   90.00
#
_symmetry.space_group_name_H-M   'P 1'
#
loop_
_entity.id
_entity.type
_entity.pdbx_description
1 polymer ?
#
loop_
_entity_poly.entity_id
_entity_poly.type
_entity_poly.pdbx_seq_one_letter_code
_entity_poly.pdbx_strand_id
1 'polypeptide(L)'
;MLLSFISRGPKWLDWVSLHDQPSVPEHAVYVQKISDQGNVLLGGPFADGAGGAVVLDVESEERAIELAANDPAVKSGVFTYQVKEWSTVFSKYEGNKSNYDQGYIDYKHEKQKELGIYDWNE
;
A
#
# COMPACT_ATOMS: atom_id res chain seq x y z
N MET A 1 -2.97 -9.52 -1.02
CA MET A 1 -3.48 -8.33 -0.30
C MET A 1 -3.38 -7.13 -1.22
N LEU A 2 -4.18 -6.08 -1.00
CA LEU A 2 -4.11 -4.86 -1.79
C LEU A 2 -3.64 -3.70 -0.92
N LEU A 3 -2.67 -2.93 -1.42
CA LEU A 3 -2.11 -1.78 -0.73
C LEU A 3 -2.55 -0.50 -1.45
N SER A 4 -3.24 0.39 -0.74
CA SER A 4 -3.57 1.73 -1.21
C SER A 4 -2.65 2.75 -0.57
N PHE A 5 -1.86 3.44 -1.38
CA PHE A 5 -1.08 4.61 -0.99
C PHE A 5 -1.92 5.86 -1.18
N ILE A 6 -2.01 6.68 -0.14
CA ILE A 6 -2.68 7.98 -0.17
C ILE A 6 -1.61 9.06 -0.15
N SER A 7 -1.72 10.03 -1.06
CA SER A 7 -0.80 11.16 -1.18
C SER A 7 -1.56 12.48 -1.28
N ARG A 8 -0.84 13.59 -1.15
CA ARG A 8 -1.40 14.94 -1.33
C ARG A 8 -1.98 15.12 -2.73
N GLY A 9 -3.25 15.50 -2.81
CA GLY A 9 -3.96 15.81 -4.04
C GLY A 9 -3.80 17.28 -4.45
N PRO A 10 -4.36 17.67 -5.62
CA PRO A 10 -4.23 19.03 -6.15
C PRO A 10 -4.91 20.12 -5.31
N LYS A 11 -5.81 19.77 -4.39
CA LYS A 11 -6.45 20.72 -3.47
C LYS A 11 -5.89 20.70 -2.05
N TRP A 12 -4.75 20.03 -1.86
CA TRP A 12 -4.03 20.05 -0.59
C TRP A 12 -3.62 21.48 -0.22
N LEU A 13 -3.74 21.83 1.07
CA LEU A 13 -3.32 23.13 1.60
C LEU A 13 -2.02 22.96 2.40
N ASP A 14 -0.89 23.46 1.88
CA ASP A 14 0.43 23.23 2.51
C ASP A 14 0.59 23.82 3.92
N TRP A 15 -0.23 24.81 4.28
CA TRP A 15 -0.23 25.44 5.61
C TRP A 15 -1.17 24.79 6.61
N VAL A 16 -1.87 23.70 6.24
CA VAL A 16 -2.84 23.00 7.08
C VAL A 16 -2.31 21.61 7.44
N SER A 17 -2.44 21.24 8.71
CA SER A 17 -2.06 19.89 9.18
C SER A 17 -2.94 18.83 8.52
N LEU A 18 -2.44 17.59 8.38
CA LEU A 18 -3.20 16.50 7.73
C LEU A 18 -4.61 16.34 8.30
N HIS A 19 -4.75 16.35 9.62
CA HIS A 19 -6.03 16.11 10.28
C HIS A 19 -7.04 17.25 10.11
N ASP A 20 -6.55 18.47 9.84
CA ASP A 20 -7.39 19.67 9.67
C ASP A 20 -7.68 20.00 8.19
N GLN A 21 -7.16 19.19 7.26
CA GLN A 21 -7.43 19.39 5.84
C GLN A 21 -8.94 19.24 5.55
N PRO A 22 -9.48 19.98 4.57
CA PRO A 22 -10.86 19.80 4.13
C PRO A 22 -11.12 18.33 3.76
N SER A 23 -12.32 17.83 4.08
CA SER A 23 -12.74 16.44 3.78
C SER A 23 -11.98 15.33 4.53
N VAL A 24 -10.94 15.63 5.32
CA VAL A 24 -10.21 14.60 6.08
C VAL A 24 -11.00 14.05 7.28
N PRO A 25 -11.83 14.84 8.00
CA PRO A 25 -12.75 14.27 8.98
C PRO A 25 -13.73 13.25 8.37
N GLU A 26 -14.28 13.55 7.19
CA GLU A 26 -15.17 12.65 6.46
C GLU A 26 -14.44 11.41 5.93
N HIS A 27 -13.20 11.57 5.48
CA HIS A 27 -12.29 10.45 5.17
C HIS A 27 -12.12 9.53 6.38
N ALA A 28 -11.84 10.07 7.57
CA ALA A 28 -11.65 9.26 8.77
C ALA A 28 -12.91 8.45 9.10
N VAL A 29 -14.10 9.05 9.02
CA VAL A 29 -15.39 8.35 9.20
C VAL A 29 -15.61 7.28 8.11
N TYR A 30 -15.25 7.59 6.87
CA TYR A 30 -15.35 6.65 5.76
C TYR A 30 -14.44 5.43 5.93
N VAL A 31 -13.17 5.65 6.27
CA VAL A 31 -12.19 4.57 6.51
C VAL A 31 -12.62 3.72 7.71
N GLN A 32 -13.13 4.32 8.79
CA GLN A 32 -13.70 3.57 9.90
C GLN A 32 -14.85 2.66 9.44
N LYS A 33 -15.80 3.20 8.66
CA LYS A 33 -16.93 2.42 8.14
C LYS A 33 -16.50 1.21 7.31
N ILE A 34 -15.53 1.37 6.41
CA ILE A 34 -15.06 0.23 5.59
C ILE A 34 -14.21 -0.74 6.41
N SER A 35 -13.54 -0.27 7.46
CA SER A 35 -12.86 -1.12 8.44
C SER A 35 -13.85 -1.97 9.24
N ASP A 36 -14.96 -1.38 9.70
CA ASP A 36 -16.03 -2.09 10.40
C ASP A 36 -16.70 -3.17 9.52
N GLN A 37 -16.61 -3.02 8.19
CA GLN A 37 -17.08 -4.00 7.21
C GLN A 37 -16.06 -5.13 6.95
N GLY A 38 -14.88 -5.09 7.58
CA GLY A 38 -13.81 -6.07 7.40
C GLY A 38 -12.90 -5.80 6.20
N ASN A 39 -13.06 -4.69 5.48
CA ASN A 39 -12.28 -4.43 4.26
C ASN A 39 -10.87 -3.88 4.52
N VAL A 40 -10.52 -3.56 5.77
CA VAL A 40 -9.23 -2.94 6.15
C VAL A 40 -8.50 -3.82 7.16
N LEU A 41 -7.27 -4.22 6.82
CA LEU A 41 -6.36 -4.94 7.73
C LEU A 41 -5.50 -4.00 8.55
N LEU A 42 -4.95 -2.97 7.92
CA LEU A 42 -4.06 -1.98 8.52
C LEU A 42 -4.30 -0.63 7.84
N GLY A 43 -4.24 0.47 8.58
CA GLY A 43 -4.38 1.80 8.00
C GLY A 43 -3.81 2.88 8.90
N GLY A 44 -3.23 3.92 8.30
CA GLY A 44 -2.76 5.08 9.05
C GLY A 44 -1.96 6.08 8.21
N PRO A 45 -1.73 7.27 8.77
CA PRO A 45 -0.88 8.28 8.14
C PRO A 45 0.60 7.89 8.22
N PHE A 46 1.40 8.37 7.27
CA PHE A 46 2.85 8.32 7.38
C PHE A 46 3.32 9.33 8.43
N ALA A 47 4.38 8.99 9.17
CA ALA A 47 4.87 9.80 10.29
C ALA A 47 5.36 11.19 9.88
N ASP A 48 5.73 11.36 8.62
CA ASP A 48 6.16 12.63 8.02
C ASP A 48 5.01 13.50 7.50
N GLY A 49 3.76 13.01 7.56
CA GLY A 49 2.58 13.71 7.06
C GLY A 49 2.55 13.86 5.53
N ALA A 50 3.29 13.04 4.78
CA ALA A 50 3.24 13.05 3.31
C ALA A 50 1.97 12.37 2.75
N GLY A 51 1.19 11.71 3.59
CA GLY A 51 -0.02 10.98 3.22
C GLY A 51 -0.27 9.82 4.18
N GLY A 52 -0.63 8.66 3.64
CA GLY A 52 -0.85 7.44 4.41
C GLY A 52 -0.94 6.19 3.56
N ALA A 53 -1.19 5.07 4.21
CA ALA A 53 -1.42 3.80 3.54
C ALA A 53 -2.56 3.02 4.19
N VAL A 54 -3.26 2.22 3.39
CA VAL A 54 -4.28 1.29 3.82
C VAL A 54 -4.02 -0.07 3.16
N VAL A 55 -3.89 -1.11 3.96
CA VAL A 55 -3.89 -2.50 3.50
C VAL A 55 -5.33 -3.01 3.54
N LEU A 56 -5.84 -3.37 2.37
CA LEU A 56 -7.21 -3.82 2.15
C LEU A 56 -7.27 -5.34 2.03
N ASP A 57 -8.30 -5.91 2.64
CA ASP A 57 -8.73 -7.30 2.46
C ASP A 57 -10.03 -7.30 1.64
N VAL A 58 -9.87 -7.34 0.32
CA VAL A 58 -10.97 -7.33 -0.64
C VAL A 58 -10.65 -8.27 -1.80
N GLU A 59 -11.68 -8.67 -2.53
CA GLU A 59 -11.66 -9.74 -3.52
C GLU A 59 -10.89 -9.41 -4.81
N SER A 60 -10.71 -8.13 -5.15
CA SER A 60 -10.06 -7.72 -6.41
C SER A 60 -9.50 -6.29 -6.37
N GLU A 61 -8.59 -6.00 -7.31
CA GLU A 61 -8.01 -4.66 -7.48
C GLU A 61 -9.09 -3.63 -7.80
N GLU A 62 -10.08 -3.99 -8.61
CA GLU A 62 -11.22 -3.13 -8.96
C GLU A 62 -12.00 -2.72 -7.71
N ARG A 63 -12.21 -3.64 -6.76
CA ARG A 63 -12.89 -3.34 -5.49
C ARG A 63 -12.08 -2.35 -4.64
N ALA A 64 -10.76 -2.54 -4.56
CA ALA A 64 -9.90 -1.59 -3.84
C ALA A 64 -9.89 -0.21 -4.50
N ILE A 65 -9.85 -0.14 -5.83
CA ILE A 65 -9.95 1.10 -6.59
C ILE A 65 -11.29 1.77 -6.32
N GLU A 66 -12.39 1.01 -6.33
CA GLU A 66 -13.72 1.53 -6.03
C GLU A 66 -13.79 2.13 -4.62
N LEU A 67 -13.23 1.43 -3.61
CA LEU A 67 -13.17 1.94 -2.24
C LEU A 67 -12.34 3.22 -2.15
N ALA A 68 -11.17 3.27 -2.78
CA ALA A 68 -10.30 4.45 -2.76
C ALA A 68 -10.93 5.64 -3.51
N ALA A 69 -11.55 5.40 -4.68
CA ALA A 69 -12.25 6.42 -5.45
C ALA A 69 -13.50 6.96 -4.74
N ASN A 70 -14.10 6.18 -3.84
CA ASN A 70 -15.27 6.59 -3.08
C ASN A 70 -14.98 7.44 -1.84
N ASP A 71 -13.71 7.52 -1.44
CA ASP A 71 -13.25 8.29 -0.31
C ASP A 71 -13.57 9.80 -0.47
N PRO A 72 -14.19 10.44 0.54
CA PRO A 72 -14.54 11.86 0.48
C PRO A 72 -13.35 12.78 0.17
N ALA A 73 -12.17 12.52 0.74
CA ALA A 73 -10.99 13.36 0.52
C ALA A 73 -10.35 13.12 -0.85
N VAL A 74 -10.52 11.93 -1.44
CA VAL A 74 -10.15 11.66 -2.83
C VAL A 74 -11.12 12.38 -3.79
N LYS A 75 -12.44 12.25 -3.56
CA LYS A 75 -13.47 12.91 -4.38
C LYS A 75 -13.35 14.43 -4.37
N SER A 76 -12.99 15.01 -3.21
CA SER A 76 -12.80 16.45 -3.10
C SER A 76 -11.50 16.92 -3.77
N GLY A 77 -10.53 16.02 -3.98
CA GLY A 77 -9.21 16.29 -4.56
C GLY A 77 -8.15 16.71 -3.55
N VAL A 78 -8.44 16.59 -2.24
CA VAL A 78 -7.47 16.82 -1.16
C VAL A 78 -6.46 15.68 -1.09
N PHE A 79 -6.91 14.45 -1.35
CA PHE A 79 -6.07 13.28 -1.54
C PHE A 79 -6.06 12.80 -2.99
N THR A 80 -5.00 12.08 -3.33
CA THR A 80 -4.92 11.17 -4.47
C THR A 80 -4.51 9.79 -3.96
N TYR A 81 -4.66 8.75 -4.79
CA TYR A 81 -4.33 7.39 -4.38
C TYR A 81 -3.62 6.58 -5.48
N GLN A 82 -2.93 5.53 -5.05
CA GLN A 82 -2.44 4.45 -5.92
C GLN A 82 -2.73 3.12 -5.24
N VAL A 83 -3.39 2.22 -5.96
CA VAL A 83 -3.58 0.82 -5.52
C VAL A 83 -2.51 -0.05 -6.15
N LYS A 84 -1.99 -1.01 -5.38
CA LYS A 84 -1.09 -2.07 -5.83
C LYS A 84 -1.48 -3.39 -5.22
N GLU A 85 -1.52 -4.42 -6.04
CA GLU A 85 -1.50 -5.78 -5.52
C GLU A 85 -0.15 -6.06 -4.84
N TRP A 86 -0.22 -6.56 -3.62
CA TRP A 86 0.94 -6.93 -2.85
C TRP A 86 0.95 -8.43 -2.58
N SER A 87 1.85 -9.12 -3.28
CA SER A 87 2.19 -10.52 -3.04
C SER A 87 3.17 -10.60 -1.85
N THR A 88 2.63 -10.86 -0.68
CA THR A 88 3.43 -10.92 0.54
C THR A 88 4.16 -12.23 0.67
N VAL A 89 5.48 -12.14 0.65
CA VAL A 89 6.37 -13.29 0.84
C VAL A 89 6.81 -13.41 2.29
N PHE A 90 6.93 -12.28 3.00
CA PHE A 90 7.24 -12.22 4.42
C PHE A 90 6.05 -11.68 5.20
N SER A 91 5.55 -12.45 6.14
CA SER A 91 4.48 -12.01 7.04
C SER A 91 4.60 -12.77 8.36
N LYS A 92 4.37 -12.09 9.48
CA LYS A 92 4.21 -12.75 10.79
C LYS A 92 2.82 -13.35 10.98
N TYR A 93 1.88 -13.02 10.08
CA TYR A 93 0.48 -13.44 10.15
C TYR A 93 0.16 -14.53 9.13
N GLU A 94 0.79 -14.49 7.96
CA GLU A 94 0.67 -15.53 6.95
C GLU A 94 1.71 -16.62 7.22
N GLY A 95 1.29 -17.89 7.21
CA GLY A 95 2.15 -19.04 7.52
C GLY A 95 3.21 -19.37 6.44
N ASN A 96 3.49 -18.45 5.51
CA ASN A 96 4.48 -18.67 4.46
C ASN A 96 5.90 -18.60 5.03
N LYS A 97 6.58 -19.74 5.06
CA LYS A 97 8.02 -19.80 5.32
C LYS A 97 8.77 -19.61 4.00
N SER A 98 9.31 -18.42 3.78
CA SER A 98 10.26 -18.22 2.69
C SER A 98 11.58 -18.91 3.01
N ASN A 99 12.11 -19.69 2.09
CA ASN A 99 13.42 -20.35 2.21
C ASN A 99 14.49 -19.58 1.43
N TYR A 100 14.61 -18.28 1.70
CA TYR A 100 15.69 -17.47 1.14
C TYR A 100 16.95 -17.66 1.98
N ASP A 101 17.73 -18.67 1.63
CA ASP A 101 18.98 -19.04 2.29
C ASP A 101 20.15 -19.01 1.30
N GLN A 102 21.30 -19.57 1.70
CA GLN A 102 22.47 -19.65 0.83
C GLN A 102 22.20 -20.48 -0.44
N GLY A 103 21.38 -21.54 -0.35
CA GLY A 103 21.01 -22.35 -1.51
C GLY A 103 20.20 -21.56 -2.54
N TYR A 104 19.32 -20.66 -2.10
CA TYR A 104 18.64 -19.73 -3.00
C TYR A 104 19.61 -18.78 -3.71
N ILE A 105 20.61 -18.25 -2.99
CA ILE A 105 21.64 -17.38 -3.56
C ILE A 105 22.40 -18.12 -4.66
N ASP A 106 22.90 -19.32 -4.35
CA ASP A 106 23.70 -20.13 -5.27
C ASP A 106 22.91 -20.43 -6.56
N TYR A 107 21.65 -20.86 -6.42
CA TYR A 107 20.73 -21.08 -7.54
C TYR A 107 20.53 -19.83 -8.41
N LYS A 108 20.34 -18.65 -7.79
CA LYS A 108 20.11 -17.41 -8.53
C LYS A 108 21.37 -16.90 -9.22
N HIS A 109 22.55 -17.07 -8.63
CA HIS A 109 23.81 -16.72 -9.27
C HIS A 109 24.09 -17.61 -10.49
N GLU A 110 23.83 -18.92 -10.40
CA GLU A 110 23.93 -19.82 -11.56
C GLU A 110 22.99 -19.38 -12.69
N LYS A 111 21.73 -19.09 -12.38
CA LYS A 111 20.75 -18.58 -13.36
C LYS A 111 21.17 -17.25 -13.98
N GLN A 112 21.72 -16.33 -13.20
CA GLN A 112 22.20 -15.04 -13.71
C GLN A 112 23.40 -15.20 -14.62
N LYS A 113 24.30 -16.15 -14.33
CA LYS A 113 25.43 -16.51 -15.19
C LYS A 113 24.97 -17.13 -16.51
N GLU A 114 24.02 -18.07 -16.47
CA GLU A 114 23.39 -18.64 -17.68
C GLU A 114 22.75 -17.56 -18.56
N LEU A 115 22.17 -16.53 -17.94
CA LEU A 115 21.55 -15.39 -18.63
C LEU A 115 22.55 -14.31 -19.08
N GLY A 116 23.83 -14.42 -18.74
CA GLY A 116 24.86 -13.42 -19.05
C GLY A 116 24.66 -12.06 -18.35
N ILE A 117 23.94 -12.03 -17.23
CA ILE A 117 23.65 -10.79 -16.48
C ILE A 117 24.86 -10.35 -15.66
N TYR A 118 25.54 -11.31 -15.00
CA TYR A 118 26.69 -11.06 -14.13
C TYR A 118 27.44 -12.37 -13.84
N ASP A 119 28.78 -12.32 -13.65
CA ASP A 119 29.56 -13.42 -13.06
C ASP A 119 30.10 -12.97 -11.70
N TRP A 120 29.57 -13.56 -10.63
CA TRP A 120 29.89 -13.18 -9.24
C TRP A 120 31.24 -13.73 -8.75
N ASN A 121 32.09 -14.24 -9.64
CA ASN A 121 33.41 -14.83 -9.34
C ASN A 121 34.61 -14.01 -9.88
N GLU A 122 34.38 -12.77 -10.34
CA GLU A 122 35.44 -11.78 -10.60
C GLU A 122 35.66 -10.86 -9.39
#